data_AF-A0A9Q0U0Q6-F1
#
_entry.id   AF-A0A9Q0U0Q6-F1
#
_cell.length_a   1.000
_cell.length_b   1.000
_cell.length_c   1.000
_cell.angle_alpha   90.00
_cell.angle_beta   90.00
_cell.angle_gamma   90.00
#
_symmetry.space_group_name_H-M   'P 1'
#
loop_
_entity.id
_entity.type
_entity.pdbx_description
1 polymer ?
#
loop_
_entity_poly.entity_id
_entity_poly.type
_entity_poly.pdbx_seq_one_letter_code
_entity_poly.pdbx_strand_id
1 'polypeptide(L)'
;MVLARSIAKTILVVAGKTVHEGRIYQLKLFCGKDYPENPPSVRFQTRINMTCVNPESGAVEPSLFPMLANWKREHTMEDILTQLKKEMTASHNRKLAQPPEGNEEARLDQKGLVLKCCIL
;
A
#
# COMPACT_ATOMS: atom_id res chain seq x y z
N MET A 1 -19.64 -16.39 9.47
CA MET A 1 -19.52 -14.99 9.02
C MET A 1 -18.12 -14.50 9.37
N VAL A 2 -17.13 -14.81 8.52
CA VAL A 2 -15.75 -14.37 8.76
C VAL A 2 -15.70 -12.88 8.48
N LEU A 3 -15.55 -12.08 9.54
CA LEU A 3 -15.32 -10.65 9.45
C LEU A 3 -14.07 -10.43 8.59
N ALA A 4 -14.23 -9.77 7.45
CA ALA A 4 -13.10 -9.28 6.65
C ALA A 4 -12.33 -8.29 7.53
N ARG A 5 -11.22 -8.75 8.08
CA ARG A 5 -10.43 -8.05 9.08
C ARG A 5 -9.41 -7.19 8.34
N SER A 6 -9.62 -5.88 8.29
CA SER A 6 -8.58 -4.90 7.91
C SER A 6 -7.64 -4.72 9.09
N ILE A 7 -6.46 -5.36 9.10
CA ILE A 7 -5.58 -5.35 10.28
C ILE A 7 -4.09 -5.20 9.94
N ALA A 8 -3.71 -4.38 8.96
CA ALA A 8 -2.31 -3.96 8.91
C ALA A 8 -2.18 -2.58 8.28
N LYS A 9 -1.91 -1.57 9.11
CA LYS A 9 -1.16 -0.41 8.67
C LYS A 9 0.31 -0.80 8.75
N THR A 10 0.96 -0.91 7.60
CA THR A 10 2.39 -1.21 7.56
C THR A 10 3.17 0.00 7.11
N ILE A 11 4.31 0.22 7.77
CA ILE A 11 5.27 1.26 7.44
C ILE A 11 6.44 0.63 6.70
N LEU A 12 6.69 1.11 5.48
CA LEU A 12 7.86 0.77 4.70
C LEU A 12 8.91 1.89 4.83
N VAL A 13 10.06 1.55 5.41
CA VAL A 13 11.27 2.38 5.39
C VAL A 13 12.21 1.83 4.33
N VAL A 14 12.66 2.70 3.43
CA VAL A 14 13.58 2.36 2.33
C VAL A 14 14.96 2.94 2.62
N ALA A 15 15.98 2.10 2.50
CA ALA A 15 17.39 2.49 2.64
C ALA A 15 18.13 2.25 1.31
N GLY A 16 19.12 3.10 1.02
CA GLY A 16 19.96 3.02 -0.19
C GLY A 16 19.65 4.12 -1.21
N LYS A 17 20.57 4.33 -2.16
CA LYS A 17 20.66 5.48 -3.09
C LYS A 17 19.49 5.61 -4.09
N THR A 18 18.29 5.88 -3.58
CA THR A 18 17.07 6.04 -4.37
C THR A 18 16.31 7.28 -3.90
N VAL A 19 15.43 7.79 -4.75
CA VAL A 19 14.49 8.88 -4.40
C VAL A 19 13.53 8.53 -3.24
N HIS A 20 13.47 7.26 -2.85
CA HIS A 20 12.66 6.76 -1.75
C HIS A 20 13.41 6.70 -0.42
N GLU A 21 14.73 6.94 -0.41
CA GLU A 21 15.57 6.89 0.79
C GLU A 21 15.11 7.87 1.86
N GLY A 22 15.06 7.41 3.12
CA GLY A 22 14.67 8.23 4.27
C GLY A 22 13.17 8.54 4.36
N ARG A 23 12.37 8.12 3.37
CA ARG A 23 10.92 8.32 3.36
C ARG A 23 10.19 7.18 4.09
N ILE A 24 9.07 7.53 4.71
CA ILE A 24 8.18 6.61 5.43
C ILE A 24 6.89 6.45 4.64
N TYR A 25 6.61 5.25 4.12
CA TYR A 25 5.36 4.97 3.40
C TYR A 25 4.42 4.12 4.23
N GLN A 26 3.24 4.65 4.51
CA GLN A 26 2.12 3.93 5.12
C GLN A 26 1.28 3.26 4.04
N LEU A 27 0.96 1.99 4.24
CA LEU A 27 0.03 1.24 3.40
C LEU A 27 -0.91 0.37 4.24
N LYS A 28 -2.04 0.01 3.64
CA LYS A 28 -3.04 -0.89 4.19
C LYS A 28 -3.09 -2.17 3.38
N LEU A 29 -3.12 -3.30 4.06
CA LEU A 29 -3.45 -4.60 3.47
C LEU A 29 -4.85 -5.02 3.94
N PHE A 30 -5.67 -5.46 3.00
CA PHE A 30 -7.03 -5.93 3.25
C PHE A 30 -7.17 -7.40 2.83
N CYS A 31 -7.41 -8.27 3.80
CA CYS A 31 -7.70 -9.67 3.55
C CYS A 31 -9.20 -9.84 3.29
N GLY A 32 -9.53 -10.25 2.07
CA GLY A 32 -10.90 -10.66 1.72
C GLY A 32 -11.33 -11.95 2.43
N LYS A 33 -12.57 -12.36 2.21
CA LYS A 33 -13.12 -13.60 2.80
C LYS A 33 -12.39 -14.86 2.30
N ASP A 34 -11.86 -14.79 1.09
CA ASP A 34 -11.18 -15.90 0.43
C ASP A 34 -9.66 -15.88 0.65
N TYR A 35 -9.14 -15.00 1.50
CA TYR A 35 -7.72 -15.06 1.88
C TYR A 35 -7.47 -16.31 2.74
N PRO A 36 -6.41 -17.10 2.51
CA PRO A 36 -5.27 -16.83 1.61
C PRO A 36 -5.38 -17.47 0.21
N GLU A 37 -6.52 -18.03 -0.18
CA GLU A 37 -6.70 -18.57 -1.55
C GLU A 37 -6.60 -17.45 -2.60
N ASN A 38 -7.13 -16.27 -2.28
CA ASN A 38 -6.94 -15.04 -3.05
C ASN A 38 -5.96 -14.07 -2.35
N PRO A 39 -5.23 -13.23 -3.13
CA PRO A 39 -4.32 -12.25 -2.55
C PRO A 39 -5.06 -11.19 -1.74
N PRO A 40 -4.39 -10.56 -0.77
CA PRO A 40 -4.92 -9.37 -0.12
C PRO A 40 -4.92 -8.19 -1.08
N SER A 41 -5.83 -7.23 -0.90
CA SER A 41 -5.74 -5.94 -1.57
C SER A 41 -4.73 -5.05 -0.86
N VAL A 42 -3.88 -4.36 -1.60
CA VAL A 42 -2.81 -3.52 -1.05
C VAL A 42 -3.01 -2.07 -1.52
N ARG A 43 -2.96 -1.13 -0.59
CA ARG A 43 -3.16 0.30 -0.89
C ARG A 43 -2.23 1.19 -0.08
N PHE A 44 -1.47 2.04 -0.75
CA PHE A 44 -0.68 3.09 -0.12
C PHE A 44 -1.60 4.20 0.40
N GLN A 45 -1.43 4.57 1.66
CA GLN A 45 -2.03 5.77 2.26
C GLN A 45 -1.15 6.99 1.93
N THR A 46 0.16 6.86 2.12
CA THR A 46 1.13 7.89 1.72
C THR A 46 1.20 7.98 0.21
N ARG A 47 1.32 9.19 -0.35
CA ARG A 47 1.52 9.34 -1.80
C ARG A 47 2.87 8.77 -2.22
N ILE A 48 2.87 7.92 -3.22
CA ILE A 48 4.06 7.33 -3.83
C ILE A 48 3.88 7.30 -5.35
N ASN A 49 4.95 7.61 -6.07
CA ASN A 49 5.02 7.39 -7.51
C ASN A 49 5.80 6.09 -7.76
N MET A 50 5.10 5.05 -8.21
CA MET A 50 5.67 3.74 -8.52
C MET A 50 4.87 3.12 -9.67
N THR A 51 5.52 2.39 -10.57
CA THR A 51 4.87 1.84 -11.77
C THR A 51 3.69 0.92 -11.47
N CYS A 52 3.74 0.15 -10.37
CA CYS A 52 2.67 -0.75 -9.99
C CYS A 52 1.61 -0.14 -9.07
N VAL A 53 1.67 1.17 -8.80
CA VAL A 53 0.73 1.86 -7.90
C VAL A 53 -0.09 2.86 -8.70
N ASN A 54 -1.41 2.76 -8.60
CA ASN A 54 -2.31 3.74 -9.16
C ASN A 54 -2.09 5.11 -8.47
N PRO A 55 -1.71 6.17 -9.21
CA PRO A 55 -1.34 7.44 -8.60
C PRO A 55 -2.52 8.17 -7.95
N GLU A 56 -3.75 7.91 -8.39
CA GLU A 56 -4.96 8.50 -7.85
C GLU A 56 -5.43 7.76 -6.60
N SER A 57 -5.65 6.44 -6.74
CA SER A 57 -6.23 5.63 -5.67
C SER A 57 -5.20 5.17 -4.64
N GLY A 58 -3.92 5.02 -5.01
CA GLY A 58 -2.88 4.39 -4.20
C GLY A 58 -2.95 2.87 -4.18
N ALA A 59 -3.86 2.25 -4.93
CA ALA A 59 -3.98 0.79 -5.03
C ALA A 59 -2.77 0.20 -5.78
N VAL A 60 -2.26 -0.92 -5.31
CA VAL A 60 -1.27 -1.72 -6.05
C VAL A 60 -2.02 -2.54 -7.09
N GLU A 61 -1.70 -2.35 -8.36
CA GLU A 61 -2.36 -3.01 -9.49
C GLU A 61 -1.79 -4.43 -9.67
N PRO A 62 -2.59 -5.50 -9.51
CA PRO A 62 -2.09 -6.87 -9.62
C PRO A 62 -1.43 -7.16 -10.97
N SER A 63 -1.95 -6.61 -12.06
CA SER A 63 -1.40 -6.78 -13.42
C SER A 63 0.03 -6.22 -13.57
N LEU A 64 0.42 -5.26 -12.74
CA LEU A 64 1.73 -4.61 -12.75
C LEU A 64 2.63 -5.10 -11.61
N PHE A 65 2.13 -6.00 -10.76
CA PHE A 65 2.85 -6.52 -9.61
C PHE A 65 2.74 -8.06 -9.59
N PRO A 66 3.70 -8.78 -10.20
CA PRO A 66 3.62 -10.21 -10.47
C PRO A 66 3.32 -11.09 -9.26
N MET A 67 3.71 -10.65 -8.06
CA MET A 67 3.45 -11.36 -6.82
C MET A 67 1.96 -11.43 -6.47
N LEU A 68 1.18 -10.38 -6.77
CA LEU A 68 -0.27 -10.41 -6.61
C LEU A 68 -0.95 -11.06 -7.81
N ALA A 69 -0.41 -10.91 -9.03
CA ALA A 69 -0.94 -11.59 -10.23
C ALA A 69 -0.88 -13.12 -10.12
N ASN A 70 0.22 -13.64 -9.58
CA ASN A 70 0.49 -15.08 -9.45
C ASN A 70 0.50 -15.48 -7.98
N TRP A 71 -0.53 -15.04 -7.25
CA TRP A 71 -0.65 -15.29 -5.82
C TRP A 71 -0.65 -16.80 -5.52
N LYS A 72 0.05 -17.16 -4.45
CA LYS A 72 0.07 -18.52 -3.89
C LYS A 72 -0.23 -18.41 -2.40
N ARG A 73 -0.97 -19.37 -1.85
CA ARG A 73 -1.37 -19.37 -0.44
C ARG A 73 -0.19 -19.39 0.53
N GLU A 74 1.00 -19.78 0.08
CA GLU A 74 2.24 -19.77 0.85
C GLU A 74 2.85 -18.37 0.99
N HIS A 75 2.45 -17.41 0.15
CA HIS A 75 2.93 -16.04 0.27
C HIS A 75 2.36 -15.37 1.52
N THR A 76 3.20 -14.56 2.14
CA THR A 76 2.90 -13.83 3.37
C THR A 76 2.81 -12.33 3.13
N MET A 77 2.32 -11.59 4.13
CA MET A 77 2.35 -10.12 4.10
C MET A 77 3.80 -9.60 4.03
N GLU A 78 4.74 -10.29 4.66
CA GLU A 78 6.16 -9.94 4.63
C GLU A 78 6.74 -10.04 3.21
N ASP A 79 6.35 -11.08 2.46
CA ASP A 79 6.76 -11.23 1.07
C ASP A 79 6.28 -10.05 0.21
N ILE A 80 5.05 -9.58 0.43
CA ILE A 80 4.49 -8.42 -0.27
C ILE A 80 5.33 -7.17 0.01
N LEU A 81 5.62 -6.92 1.29
CA LEU A 81 6.40 -5.77 1.73
C LEU A 81 7.83 -5.82 1.18
N THR A 82 8.44 -7.00 1.19
CA THR A 82 9.78 -7.23 0.64
C THR A 82 9.81 -6.97 -0.86
N GLN A 83 8.80 -7.45 -1.59
CA GLN A 83 8.72 -7.26 -3.02
C GLN A 83 8.41 -5.81 -3.40
N LEU A 84 7.59 -5.09 -2.63
CA LEU A 84 7.39 -3.65 -2.79
C LEU A 84 8.69 -2.85 -2.57
N LYS A 85 9.51 -3.21 -1.57
CA LYS A 85 10.84 -2.60 -1.36
C LYS A 85 11.78 -2.85 -2.54
N LYS A 86 11.77 -4.05 -3.12
CA LYS A 86 12.54 -4.34 -4.35
C LYS A 86 12.06 -3.48 -5.51
N GLU A 87 10.75 -3.32 -5.65
CA GLU A 87 10.15 -2.50 -6.70
C GLU A 87 10.56 -1.03 -6.58
N MET A 88 10.66 -0.48 -5.36
CA MET A 88 11.18 0.88 -5.09
C MET A 88 12.64 1.07 -5.52
N THR A 89 13.45 0.02 -5.45
CA THR A 89 14.88 0.06 -5.84
C THR A 89 15.12 -0.35 -7.30
N ALA A 90 14.08 -0.80 -8.01
CA ALA A 90 14.15 -1.15 -9.42
C ALA A 90 14.54 0.04 -10.30
N SER A 91 15.19 -0.22 -11.42
CA SER A 91 15.77 0.81 -12.29
C SER A 91 14.77 1.86 -12.77
N HIS A 92 13.53 1.44 -13.04
CA HIS A 92 12.43 2.28 -13.50
C HIS A 92 11.73 3.07 -12.38
N ASN A 93 11.89 2.70 -11.10
CA ASN A 93 11.25 3.40 -9.97
C ASN A 93 12.23 4.23 -9.14
N ARG A 94 13.48 3.78 -9.00
CA ARG A 94 14.48 4.38 -8.09
C ARG A 94 14.82 5.86 -8.36
N LYS A 95 14.43 6.40 -9.52
CA LYS A 95 14.63 7.79 -9.96
C LYS A 95 13.32 8.55 -10.23
N LEU A 96 12.15 7.93 -10.03
CA LEU A 96 10.87 8.59 -10.26
C LEU A 96 10.66 9.72 -9.25
N ALA A 97 10.39 10.92 -9.74
CA ALA A 97 10.12 12.07 -8.89
C ALA A 97 8.96 11.74 -7.94
N GLN A 98 9.21 11.84 -6.63
CA GLN A 98 8.22 11.55 -5.60
C GLN A 98 7.49 12.82 -5.17
N PRO A 99 6.20 12.72 -4.80
CA PRO A 99 5.46 13.84 -4.23
C PRO A 99 6.10 14.34 -2.91
N PRO A 100 5.82 15.59 -2.49
CA PRO A 100 6.25 16.09 -1.18
C PRO A 100 5.71 15.22 -0.03
N GLU A 101 6.53 15.03 1.00
CA GLU A 101 6.12 14.33 2.22
C GLU A 101 5.11 15.16 3.03
N GLY A 102 4.21 14.50 3.77
CA GLY A 102 3.26 15.17 4.67
C GLY A 102 1.87 15.49 4.09
N ASN A 103 1.59 15.20 2.82
CA ASN A 103 0.25 15.42 2.23
C ASN A 103 -0.72 14.22 2.42
N GLU A 104 -0.58 13.51 3.54
CA GLU A 104 -1.28 12.23 3.83
C GLU A 104 -2.74 12.43 4.25
N GLU A 105 -3.10 13.62 4.77
CA GLU A 105 -4.46 13.94 5.23
C GLU A 105 -5.51 13.82 4.13
N ALA A 106 -5.14 14.04 2.87
CA ALA A 106 -6.06 13.95 1.74
C ALA A 106 -6.49 12.50 1.37
N ARG A 107 -5.91 11.46 1.99
CA ARG A 107 -6.17 10.05 1.62
C ARG A 107 -6.75 9.17 2.73
N LEU A 108 -6.98 9.71 3.92
CA LEU A 108 -7.62 8.97 5.01
C LEU A 108 -9.10 8.67 4.66
N ASP A 109 -9.46 7.40 4.85
CA ASP A 109 -10.69 6.72 4.42
C ASP A 109 -11.99 7.54 4.36
N GLN A 110 -12.59 7.49 3.18
CA GLN A 110 -13.97 7.86 2.87
C GLN A 110 -15.05 6.97 3.53
N LYS A 111 -14.75 6.24 4.62
CA LYS A 111 -15.76 5.47 5.39
C LYS A 111 -15.44 5.48 6.88
N GLY A 112 -15.93 6.53 7.55
CA GLY A 112 -15.98 6.67 9.00
C GLY A 112 -16.99 7.75 9.36
N LEU A 113 -18.28 7.45 9.20
CA LEU A 113 -19.36 8.35 9.60
C LEU A 113 -19.45 8.32 11.13
N VAL A 114 -19.00 9.38 11.81
CA VAL A 114 -19.43 9.69 13.19
C VAL A 114 -19.73 11.17 13.28
N LEU A 115 -21.05 11.44 13.37
CA LEU A 115 -21.67 12.54 14.11
C LEU A 115 -20.73 13.69 14.49
N LYS A 116 -20.79 14.79 13.73
CA LYS A 116 -20.94 16.10 14.40
C LYS A 116 -22.42 16.22 14.78
N CYS A 117 -22.78 15.51 15.85
CA CYS A 117 -24.00 15.77 16.59
C CYS A 117 -23.92 17.19 17.14
N CYS A 118 -25.06 17.87 17.12
CA CYS A 118 -25.30 19.14 17.79
C CYS A 118 -24.77 19.12 19.23
N ILE A 119 -23.70 19.86 19.50
CA ILE A 119 -23.33 20.48 20.79
C ILE A 119 -22.42 21.66 20.36
N LEU A 120 -22.73 22.94 20.48
CA LEU A 120 -23.75 23.71 21.20
C LEU A 120 -24.01 24.99 20.37
#